data_AF-A0AAV4F120-F1
#
_entry.id   AF-A0AAV4F120-F1
#
_cell.length_a   1.000
_cell.length_b   1.000
_cell.length_c   1.000
_cell.angle_alpha   90.00
_cell.angle_beta   90.00
_cell.angle_gamma   90.00
#
_symmetry.space_group_name_H-M   'P 1'
#
loop_
_entity.id
_entity.type
_entity.pdbx_description
1 polymer ?
#
loop_
_entity_poly.entity_id
_entity_poly.type
_entity_poly.pdbx_seq_one_letter_code
_entity_poly.pdbx_strand_id
1 'polypeptide(L)'
;MGEEMAQGFVEDFIPPLRWWPTKKFSRFLSIVYEFNDFIGEQFQKHKESFDPNNIEDLTDNILLAHEQARQEDSMAEKFTYDHARHIVIDVFGAGVDTSRHTLDWLFLVLVAYPEVQKKMQEEIDRVVGT
;
A
#
# COMPACT_ATOMS: atom_id res chain seq x y z
N MET A 1 -9.46 -4.89 1.19
CA MET A 1 -8.59 -5.13 2.36
C MET A 1 -8.87 -4.07 3.43
N GLY A 2 -9.06 -2.80 3.03
CA GLY A 2 -9.34 -1.69 3.95
C GLY A 2 -10.58 -1.83 4.83
N GLU A 3 -11.73 -2.28 4.32
CA GLU A 3 -12.96 -2.38 5.13
C GLU A 3 -12.81 -3.33 6.34
N GLU A 4 -12.15 -4.47 6.15
CA GLU A 4 -11.94 -5.46 7.23
C GLU A 4 -10.92 -4.96 8.27
N MET A 5 -9.86 -4.28 7.84
CA MET A 5 -8.89 -3.65 8.75
C MET A 5 -9.52 -2.51 9.56
N ALA A 6 -10.35 -1.67 8.93
CA ALA A 6 -10.93 -0.48 9.56
C ALA A 6 -11.95 -0.81 10.66
N GLN A 7 -12.61 -1.97 10.58
CA GLN A 7 -13.60 -2.40 11.57
C GLN A 7 -12.95 -3.10 12.78
N GLY A 8 -11.68 -3.50 12.67
CA GLY A 8 -10.95 -4.28 13.66
C GLY A 8 -11.42 -5.74 13.74
N PHE A 9 -10.60 -6.60 14.33
CA PHE A 9 -10.93 -8.02 14.50
C PHE A 9 -11.34 -8.31 15.95
N VAL A 10 -12.28 -9.25 16.15
CA VAL A 10 -12.68 -9.67 17.50
C VAL A 10 -11.50 -10.34 18.24
N GLU A 11 -10.57 -10.93 17.49
CA GLU A 11 -9.30 -11.49 17.92
C GLU A 11 -8.37 -10.46 18.60
N ASP A 12 -8.52 -9.17 18.31
CA ASP A 12 -7.76 -8.10 18.93
C ASP A 12 -8.22 -7.85 20.38
N PHE A 13 -9.51 -8.06 20.66
CA PHE A 13 -10.15 -7.77 21.95
C PHE A 13 -10.35 -9.01 22.83
N ILE A 14 -10.36 -10.21 22.22
CA ILE A 14 -10.61 -11.48 22.93
C ILE A 14 -9.37 -12.38 22.77
N PRO A 15 -8.41 -12.35 23.73
CA PRO A 15 -7.13 -13.04 23.59
C PRO A 15 -7.22 -14.55 23.27
N PRO A 16 -8.18 -15.33 23.81
CA PRO A 16 -8.33 -16.74 23.42
C PRO A 16 -8.55 -16.98 21.92
N LEU A 17 -9.18 -16.05 21.21
CA LEU A 17 -9.44 -16.20 19.77
C LEU A 17 -8.18 -16.05 18.89
N ARG A 18 -7.04 -15.61 19.47
CA ARG A 18 -5.76 -15.64 18.74
C ARG A 18 -5.26 -17.06 18.47
N TRP A 19 -5.64 -18.04 19.31
CA TRP A 19 -5.31 -19.45 19.10
C TRP A 19 -6.39 -20.21 18.32
N TRP A 20 -7.61 -19.68 18.26
CA TRP A 20 -8.70 -20.17 17.42
C TRP A 20 -9.22 -19.06 16.51
N PRO A 21 -8.47 -18.74 15.44
CA PRO A 21 -8.82 -17.64 14.56
C PRO A 21 -10.14 -17.92 13.83
N THR A 22 -10.97 -16.89 13.69
CA THR A 22 -12.18 -17.00 12.88
C THR A 22 -11.83 -17.14 11.40
N LYS A 23 -12.72 -17.73 10.61
CA LYS A 23 -12.53 -17.83 9.15
C LYS A 23 -12.28 -16.48 8.48
N LYS A 24 -12.89 -15.41 9.00
CA LYS A 24 -12.67 -14.04 8.50
C LYS A 24 -11.23 -13.61 8.74
N PHE A 25 -10.75 -13.73 9.97
CA PHE A 25 -9.37 -13.37 10.32
C PHE A 25 -8.35 -14.23 9.58
N SER A 26 -8.58 -15.54 9.44
CA SER A 26 -7.69 -16.41 8.65
C SER A 26 -7.63 -16.01 7.18
N ARG A 27 -8.77 -15.64 6.58
CA ARG A 27 -8.81 -15.14 5.18
C ARG A 27 -8.09 -13.80 5.05
N PHE A 28 -8.31 -12.90 6.00
CA PHE A 28 -7.61 -11.63 6.04
C PHE A 28 -6.09 -11.83 6.08
N LEU A 29 -5.60 -12.68 6.99
CA LEU A 29 -4.17 -13.00 7.08
C LEU A 29 -3.64 -13.59 5.78
N SER A 30 -4.39 -14.46 5.09
CA SER A 30 -3.93 -15.01 3.80
C SER A 30 -3.74 -13.93 2.74
N ILE A 31 -4.65 -12.96 2.66
CA ILE A 31 -4.55 -11.83 1.73
C ILE A 31 -3.34 -10.95 2.07
N VAL A 32 -3.10 -10.68 3.36
CA VAL A 32 -1.94 -9.90 3.82
C VAL A 32 -0.63 -10.63 3.48
N TYR A 33 -0.54 -11.94 3.70
CA TYR A 33 0.64 -12.72 3.34
C TYR A 33 0.89 -12.74 1.84
N GLU A 34 -0.13 -13.02 1.03
CA GLU A 34 -0.02 -12.99 -0.44
C GLU A 34 0.44 -11.62 -0.96
N PHE A 35 -0.09 -10.54 -0.39
CA PHE A 35 0.31 -9.18 -0.75
C PHE A 35 1.77 -8.88 -0.35
N ASN A 36 2.16 -9.24 0.87
CA ASN A 36 3.52 -9.04 1.36
C ASN A 36 4.54 -9.86 0.55
N ASP A 37 4.18 -11.08 0.15
CA ASP A 37 5.02 -11.92 -0.70
C ASP A 37 5.19 -11.29 -2.09
N PHE A 38 4.09 -10.82 -2.70
CA PHE A 38 4.14 -10.14 -4.00
C PHE A 38 5.05 -8.90 -4.00
N ILE A 39 4.90 -8.03 -3.00
CA ILE A 39 5.74 -6.84 -2.86
C ILE A 39 7.18 -7.22 -2.50
N GLY A 40 7.35 -8.23 -1.64
CA GLY A 40 8.66 -8.77 -1.26
C GLY A 40 9.45 -9.28 -2.47
N GLU A 41 8.79 -9.97 -3.40
CA GLU A 41 9.40 -10.39 -4.67
C GLU A 41 9.84 -9.20 -5.53
N GLN A 42 9.03 -8.14 -5.63
CA GLN A 42 9.43 -6.95 -6.39
C GLN A 42 10.60 -6.22 -5.70
N PHE A 43 10.58 -6.10 -4.39
CA PHE A 43 11.66 -5.51 -3.61
C PHE A 43 12.98 -6.27 -3.81
N GLN A 44 12.92 -7.61 -3.83
CA GLN A 44 14.10 -8.45 -4.06
C GLN A 44 14.70 -8.22 -5.45
N LYS A 45 13.88 -8.06 -6.49
CA LYS A 45 14.37 -7.71 -7.84
C LYS A 45 15.09 -6.35 -7.86
N HIS A 46 14.51 -5.32 -7.25
CA HIS A 46 15.16 -4.00 -7.15
C HIS A 46 16.49 -4.10 -6.41
N LYS A 47 16.54 -4.88 -5.31
CA LYS A 47 17.77 -5.12 -4.57
C LYS A 47 18.86 -5.82 -5.42
N GLU A 48 18.49 -6.73 -6.30
CA GLU A 48 19.42 -7.45 -7.19
C GLU A 48 19.95 -6.57 -8.34
N SER A 49 19.12 -5.65 -8.85
CA SER A 49 19.48 -4.73 -9.93
C SER A 49 19.89 -3.33 -9.45
N PHE A 50 20.04 -3.13 -8.15
CA PHE A 50 20.25 -1.81 -7.56
C PHE A 50 21.56 -1.17 -8.04
N ASP A 51 21.47 0.04 -8.60
CA ASP A 51 22.62 0.88 -8.94
C ASP A 51 22.49 2.25 -8.24
N PRO A 52 23.38 2.58 -7.29
CA PRO A 52 23.32 3.87 -6.58
C PRO A 52 23.52 5.09 -7.50
N ASN A 53 23.99 4.90 -8.74
CA ASN A 53 24.14 5.97 -9.73
C ASN A 53 22.93 6.13 -10.66
N ASN A 54 21.97 5.19 -10.62
CA ASN A 54 20.78 5.20 -11.45
C ASN A 54 19.56 4.78 -10.63
N ILE A 55 18.85 5.78 -10.11
CA ILE A 55 17.68 5.59 -9.25
C ILE A 55 16.42 5.69 -10.12
N GLU A 56 15.69 4.58 -10.29
CA GLU A 56 14.53 4.53 -11.19
C GLU A 56 13.23 4.89 -10.48
N ASP A 57 13.08 4.46 -9.22
CA ASP A 57 11.82 4.60 -8.49
C ASP A 57 11.99 4.82 -6.98
N LEU A 58 10.85 4.76 -6.25
CA LEU A 58 10.83 4.89 -4.80
C LEU A 58 11.59 3.76 -4.09
N THR A 59 11.51 2.52 -4.60
CA THR A 59 12.18 1.36 -4.01
C THR A 59 13.69 1.56 -4.04
N ASP A 60 14.23 2.01 -5.16
CA ASP A 60 15.66 2.32 -5.31
C ASP A 60 16.09 3.47 -4.39
N ASN A 61 15.26 4.51 -4.24
CA ASN A 61 15.53 5.59 -3.29
C ASN A 61 15.63 5.07 -1.84
N ILE A 62 14.75 4.16 -1.45
CA ILE A 62 14.76 3.55 -0.11
C ILE A 62 16.00 2.67 0.08
N LEU A 63 16.41 1.92 -0.95
CA LEU A 63 17.64 1.12 -0.95
C LEU A 63 18.88 2.01 -0.81
N LEU A 64 18.94 3.14 -1.53
CA LEU A 64 20.01 4.13 -1.41
C LEU A 64 20.07 4.71 0.01
N ALA A 65 18.92 5.09 0.58
CA ALA A 65 18.86 5.58 1.96
C ALA A 65 19.35 4.52 2.96
N HIS A 66 19.08 3.24 2.70
CA HIS A 66 19.57 2.14 3.52
C HIS A 66 21.09 1.99 3.43
N GLU A 67 21.68 2.10 2.23
CA GLU A 67 23.15 2.09 2.09
C GLU A 67 23.82 3.27 2.80
N GLN A 68 23.24 4.46 2.72
CA GLN A 68 23.75 5.64 3.43
C GLN A 68 23.68 5.45 4.95
N ALA A 69 22.56 4.95 5.47
CA ALA A 69 22.40 4.66 6.90
C ALA A 69 23.39 3.60 7.42
N ARG A 70 23.85 2.67 6.55
CA ARG A 70 24.89 1.70 6.91
C ARG A 70 26.28 2.29 7.05
N GLN A 71 26.56 3.43 6.41
CA GLN A 71 27.83 4.13 6.56
C GLN A 71 27.91 4.88 7.90
N GLU A 72 26.76 5.14 8.52
CA GLU A 72 26.65 5.70 9.86
C GLU A 72 26.47 4.57 10.87
N ASP A 73 27.54 4.17 11.58
CA ASP A 73 27.53 3.06 12.57
C ASP A 73 26.35 3.11 13.57
N SER A 74 25.85 4.30 13.88
CA SER A 74 24.72 4.48 14.81
C SER A 74 23.33 4.17 14.24
N MET A 75 23.21 4.02 12.92
CA MET A 75 21.96 3.83 12.18
C MET A 75 21.87 2.49 11.46
N ALA A 76 23.00 1.82 11.21
CA ALA A 76 23.05 0.53 10.52
C ALA A 76 22.16 -0.56 11.17
N GLU A 77 22.05 -0.59 12.50
CA GLU A 77 21.16 -1.53 13.20
C GLU A 77 19.69 -1.10 13.22
N LYS A 78 19.42 0.20 13.03
CA LYS A 78 18.07 0.77 13.13
C LYS A 78 17.33 0.77 11.80
N PHE A 79 18.05 0.73 10.67
CA PHE A 79 17.45 0.69 9.35
C PHE A 79 17.97 -0.52 8.56
N THR A 80 17.21 -1.61 8.63
CA THR A 80 17.53 -2.88 7.97
C THR A 80 16.76 -3.04 6.66
N TYR A 81 17.14 -4.02 5.83
CA TYR A 81 16.38 -4.38 4.64
C TYR A 81 14.92 -4.75 4.92
N ASP A 82 14.61 -5.32 6.09
CA ASP A 82 13.21 -5.60 6.47
C ASP A 82 12.42 -4.30 6.66
N HIS A 83 13.02 -3.29 7.28
CA HIS A 83 12.41 -1.98 7.42
C HIS A 83 12.21 -1.32 6.06
N ALA A 84 13.23 -1.35 5.19
CA ALA A 84 13.14 -0.85 3.82
C ALA A 84 12.00 -1.52 3.03
N ARG A 85 11.90 -2.85 3.10
CA ARG A 85 10.80 -3.61 2.47
C ARG A 85 9.44 -3.21 3.03
N HIS A 86 9.30 -3.08 4.36
CA HIS A 86 8.02 -2.70 4.96
C HIS A 86 7.58 -1.29 4.57
N ILE A 87 8.51 -0.34 4.42
CA ILE A 87 8.16 1.01 3.91
C ILE A 87 7.53 0.91 2.51
N VAL A 88 8.08 0.08 1.62
CA VAL A 88 7.51 -0.13 0.28
C VAL A 88 6.13 -0.78 0.35
N ILE A 89 5.95 -1.79 1.20
CA ILE A 89 4.66 -2.45 1.46
C ILE A 89 3.62 -1.43 1.95
N ASP A 90 3.98 -0.60 2.92
CA ASP A 90 3.08 0.39 3.51
C ASP A 90 2.66 1.44 2.48
N VAL A 91 3.60 2.01 1.73
CA VAL A 91 3.30 3.03 0.72
C VAL A 91 2.42 2.46 -0.39
N PHE A 92 2.76 1.27 -0.91
CA PHE A 92 1.98 0.65 -1.98
C PHE A 92 0.59 0.23 -1.49
N GLY A 93 0.52 -0.42 -0.32
CA GLY A 93 -0.74 -0.87 0.27
C GLY A 93 -1.69 0.29 0.58
N ALA A 94 -1.18 1.34 1.24
CA ALA A 94 -1.97 2.53 1.54
C ALA A 94 -2.42 3.25 0.26
N GLY A 95 -1.54 3.40 -0.73
CA GLY A 95 -1.85 4.07 -1.99
C GLY A 95 -2.92 3.34 -2.80
N VAL A 96 -2.80 2.02 -2.95
CA VAL A 96 -3.73 1.23 -3.75
C VAL A 96 -5.11 1.12 -3.09
N ASP A 97 -5.18 0.78 -1.80
CA ASP A 97 -6.47 0.53 -1.15
C ASP A 97 -7.29 1.82 -1.02
N THR A 98 -6.68 2.95 -0.62
CA THR A 98 -7.40 4.22 -0.44
C THR A 98 -7.84 4.86 -1.76
N SER A 99 -6.98 4.88 -2.78
CA SER A 99 -7.32 5.46 -4.09
C SER A 99 -8.40 4.65 -4.80
N ARG A 100 -8.33 3.31 -4.73
CA ARG A 100 -9.37 2.43 -5.26
C ARG A 100 -10.72 2.70 -4.60
N HIS A 101 -10.79 2.70 -3.27
CA HIS A 101 -12.05 2.97 -2.58
C HIS A 101 -12.59 4.36 -2.92
N THR A 102 -11.72 5.36 -3.05
CA THR A 102 -12.12 6.72 -3.45
C THR A 102 -12.76 6.73 -4.84
N LEU A 103 -12.16 6.03 -5.81
CA LEU A 103 -12.71 5.90 -7.16
C LEU A 103 -14.02 5.11 -7.17
N ASP A 104 -14.12 4.02 -6.42
CA ASP A 104 -15.34 3.22 -6.30
C ASP A 104 -16.51 4.10 -5.77
N TRP A 105 -16.26 4.90 -4.73
CA TRP A 105 -17.24 5.87 -4.22
C TRP A 105 -17.55 6.99 -5.22
N LEU A 106 -16.53 7.53 -5.90
CA LEU A 106 -16.72 8.55 -6.92
C LEU A 106 -17.68 8.04 -8.01
N PHE A 107 -17.43 6.86 -8.56
CA PHE A 107 -18.28 6.30 -9.61
C PHE A 107 -19.68 5.97 -9.09
N LEU A 108 -19.81 5.45 -7.87
CA LEU A 108 -21.10 5.20 -7.25
C LEU A 108 -21.93 6.49 -7.15
N VAL A 109 -21.31 7.59 -6.70
CA VAL A 109 -21.95 8.91 -6.61
C VAL A 109 -22.35 9.43 -7.99
N LEU A 110 -21.48 9.32 -9.00
CA LEU A 110 -21.80 9.78 -10.35
C LEU A 110 -22.98 9.03 -10.96
N VAL A 111 -23.05 7.71 -10.76
CA VAL A 111 -24.18 6.88 -11.22
C VAL A 111 -25.48 7.20 -10.46
N ALA A 112 -25.38 7.45 -9.15
CA ALA A 112 -26.54 7.77 -8.32
C ALA A 112 -27.10 9.19 -8.57
N TYR A 113 -26.25 10.12 -9.02
CA TYR A 113 -26.57 11.54 -9.21
C TYR A 113 -26.17 12.03 -10.61
N PRO A 114 -26.94 11.68 -11.67
CA PRO A 114 -26.60 12.00 -13.06
C PRO A 114 -26.43 13.51 -13.32
N GLU A 115 -27.12 14.37 -12.57
CA GLU A 115 -26.97 15.83 -12.65
C GLU A 115 -25.59 16.31 -12.20
N VAL A 116 -24.96 15.65 -11.22
CA VAL A 116 -23.59 15.92 -10.79
C VAL A 116 -22.61 15.42 -11.85
N GLN A 117 -22.84 14.22 -12.38
CA GLN A 117 -22.04 13.68 -13.48
C GLN A 117 -22.06 14.59 -14.71
N LYS A 118 -23.23 15.11 -15.09
CA LYS A 118 -23.36 16.03 -16.22
C LYS A 118 -22.55 17.32 -15.99
N LYS A 119 -22.63 17.91 -14.80
CA LYS A 119 -21.84 19.11 -14.45
C LYS A 119 -20.34 18.84 -14.51
N MET A 120 -19.89 17.68 -14.04
CA MET A 120 -18.49 17.28 -14.11
C MET A 120 -18.00 17.18 -15.57
N GLN A 121 -18.81 16.57 -16.45
CA GLN A 121 -18.50 16.49 -17.88
C GLN A 121 -18.48 17.88 -18.54
N GLU A 122 -19.49 18.70 -18.30
CA GLU A 122 -19.56 20.08 -18.81
C GLU A 122 -18.34 20.93 -18.38
N GLU A 123 -17.81 20.72 -17.16
CA GLU A 123 -16.60 21.38 -16.68
C GLU A 123 -15.35 20.93 -17.44
N ILE A 124 -15.18 19.62 -17.62
CA ILE A 124 -14.05 19.03 -18.36
C ILE A 124 -14.06 19.53 -19.81
N ASP A 125 -15.21 19.45 -20.48
CA ASP A 125 -15.38 19.90 -21.88
C ASP A 125 -15.05 21.41 -22.02
N ARG A 126 -15.41 22.23 -21.03
CA ARG A 126 -15.16 23.68 -21.06
C ARG A 126 -13.70 24.04 -20.83
N VAL A 127 -13.00 23.36 -19.92
CA VAL A 127 -11.65 23.74 -19.48
C VAL A 127 -10.54 23.01 -20.26
N VAL A 128 -10.71 21.71 -20.47
CA VAL A 128 -9.72 20.86 -21.15
C VAL A 128 -10.03 20.75 -22.64
N GLY A 129 -11.31 20.77 -23.01
CA GLY A 129 -11.79 20.52 -24.36
C GLY A 129 -12.26 19.07 -24.53
N THR A 130 -13.02 18.84 -25.61
CA THR A 130 -13.46 17.51 -26.06
C THR A 130 -12.39 16.76 -26.83
#